data_AF-A0A8I6GK72-F1
#
_entry.id   AF-A0A8I6GK72-F1
#
_cell.length_a   1.000
_cell.length_b   1.000
_cell.length_c   1.000
_cell.angle_alpha   90.00
_cell.angle_beta   90.00
_cell.angle_gamma   90.00
#
_symmetry.space_group_name_H-M   'P 1'
#
loop_
_entity.id
_entity.type
_entity.pdbx_description
1 polymer ?
#
loop_
_entity_poly.entity_id
_entity_poly.type
_entity_poly.pdbx_seq_one_letter_code
_entity_poly.pdbx_strand_id
1 'polypeptide(L)'
;MGTGLLGWAVLCLLDTVLSETGVTQSPRYAIIQESQTVSFWCDPVSGHERLYWYQQHRAQGPRLLVYFQNEVDIDKSQLPKDRFFAVRTEGVNSTLKIQSAKQSDSATYLCASSLATAMQRHIPAVHKADGFLHTIVQQRLVTTS
;
A
#
# COMPACT_ATOMS: atom_id res chain seq x y z
N MET A 1 -15.87 -3.36 -60.27
CA MET A 1 -15.82 -2.14 -59.43
C MET A 1 -15.83 -2.62 -57.99
N GLY A 2 -14.64 -2.86 -57.41
CA GLY A 2 -14.44 -3.76 -56.28
C GLY A 2 -14.26 -3.05 -54.94
N THR A 3 -15.25 -3.24 -54.06
CA THR A 3 -15.15 -3.55 -52.62
C THR A 3 -14.19 -2.71 -51.76
N GLY A 4 -14.76 -1.66 -51.14
CA GLY A 4 -14.22 -1.03 -49.94
C GLY A 4 -14.69 -1.77 -48.69
N LEU A 5 -13.81 -2.56 -48.07
CA LEU A 5 -14.00 -3.18 -46.76
C LEU A 5 -12.63 -3.32 -46.07
N LEU A 6 -11.98 -2.19 -45.76
CA LEU A 6 -10.72 -2.15 -45.02
C LEU A 6 -10.77 -1.17 -43.83
N GLY A 7 -11.95 -0.95 -43.26
CA GLY A 7 -12.16 0.04 -42.20
C GLY A 7 -13.05 -0.48 -41.09
N TRP A 8 -12.54 -1.40 -40.26
CA TRP A 8 -13.04 -1.59 -38.88
C TRP A 8 -12.14 -2.46 -37.98
N ALA A 9 -11.19 -3.22 -38.54
CA ALA A 9 -10.40 -4.19 -37.77
C ALA A 9 -9.14 -3.63 -37.06
N VAL A 10 -8.92 -2.30 -37.05
CA VAL A 10 -7.66 -1.70 -36.53
C VAL A 10 -7.84 -1.01 -35.16
N LEU A 11 -9.06 -1.01 -34.60
CA LEU A 11 -9.37 -0.28 -33.36
C LEU A 11 -9.54 -1.15 -32.10
N CYS A 12 -8.87 -2.31 -32.04
CA CYS A 12 -8.98 -3.26 -30.91
C CYS A 12 -7.64 -3.56 -30.21
N LEU A 13 -6.61 -2.73 -30.38
CA LEU A 13 -5.27 -2.96 -29.80
C LEU A 13 -4.82 -1.92 -28.76
N LEU A 14 -5.75 -1.13 -28.20
CA LEU A 14 -5.42 -0.02 -27.28
C LEU A 14 -5.76 -0.26 -25.80
N ASP A 15 -6.08 -1.50 -25.41
CA ASP A 15 -6.18 -1.90 -24.00
C ASP A 15 -4.91 -2.63 -23.55
N THR A 16 -3.74 -2.06 -23.86
CA THR A 16 -2.52 -2.40 -23.12
C THR A 16 -2.74 -1.93 -21.69
N VAL A 17 -3.21 -2.85 -20.85
CA VAL A 17 -3.22 -2.73 -19.39
C VAL A 17 -1.89 -2.12 -18.98
N LEU A 18 -1.93 -0.86 -18.56
CA LEU A 18 -0.82 -0.25 -17.85
C LEU A 18 -0.78 -0.98 -16.50
N SER A 19 -0.13 -2.14 -16.47
CA SER A 19 0.12 -2.86 -15.23
C SER A 19 1.04 -1.95 -14.45
N GLU A 20 0.48 -1.15 -13.54
CA GLU A 20 1.27 -0.29 -12.67
C GLU A 20 2.25 -1.21 -11.93
N THR A 21 3.53 -1.15 -12.31
CA THR A 21 4.61 -2.01 -11.79
C THR A 21 5.02 -1.60 -10.37
N GLY A 22 4.12 -0.94 -9.64
CA GLY A 22 4.35 -0.36 -8.33
C GLY A 22 3.33 -0.85 -7.32
N VAL A 23 3.58 -0.51 -6.06
CA VAL A 23 2.53 -0.60 -5.04
C VAL A 23 1.39 0.30 -5.47
N THR A 24 0.15 -0.12 -5.28
CA THR A 24 -1.04 0.72 -5.43
C THR A 24 -1.78 0.80 -4.10
N GLN A 25 -2.52 1.89 -3.88
CA GLN A 25 -3.34 2.06 -2.69
C GLN A 25 -4.66 2.76 -2.99
N SER A 26 -5.72 2.31 -2.31
CA SER A 26 -7.08 2.85 -2.45
C SER A 26 -7.82 2.85 -1.11
N PRO A 27 -8.63 3.87 -0.78
CA PRO A 27 -8.74 5.15 -1.48
C PRO A 27 -7.48 6.00 -1.26
N ARG A 28 -7.18 6.95 -2.16
CA ARG A 28 -6.06 7.92 -1.95
C ARG A 28 -6.36 8.93 -0.84
N TYR A 29 -7.64 9.20 -0.60
CA TYR A 29 -8.11 10.14 0.41
C TYR A 29 -9.45 9.68 0.97
N ALA A 30 -9.65 9.86 2.28
CA ALA A 30 -10.91 9.58 2.96
C ALA A 30 -11.23 10.69 3.97
N ILE A 31 -12.46 11.20 3.92
CA ILE A 31 -13.05 12.04 4.97
C ILE A 31 -14.15 11.22 5.62
N ILE A 32 -14.07 11.05 6.93
CA ILE A 32 -15.06 10.33 7.72
C ILE A 32 -15.41 11.14 8.97
N GLN A 33 -16.57 10.87 9.57
CA GLN A 33 -16.92 11.36 10.90
C GLN A 33 -16.34 10.47 12.00
N GLU A 34 -16.24 10.98 13.22
CA GLU A 34 -15.88 10.17 14.38
C GLU A 34 -16.82 8.96 14.54
N SER A 35 -16.31 7.89 15.14
CA SER A 35 -17.00 6.61 15.27
C SER A 35 -17.26 5.84 13.97
N GLN A 36 -17.00 6.43 12.79
CA GLN A 36 -17.08 5.71 11.53
C GLN A 36 -15.90 4.74 11.33
N THR A 37 -16.07 3.82 10.40
CA THR A 37 -15.05 2.86 9.99
C THR A 37 -14.50 3.23 8.61
N VAL A 38 -13.19 3.13 8.43
CA VAL A 38 -12.53 3.26 7.13
C VAL A 38 -11.65 2.04 6.87
N SER A 39 -11.48 1.70 5.60
CA SER A 39 -10.56 0.65 5.15
C SER A 39 -9.69 1.15 4.02
N PHE A 40 -8.40 0.87 4.14
CA PHE A 40 -7.36 1.20 3.19
C PHE A 40 -6.81 -0.09 2.60
N TRP A 41 -6.76 -0.15 1.28
CA TRP A 41 -6.26 -1.27 0.49
C TRP A 41 -4.88 -0.94 -0.04
N CYS A 42 -4.03 -1.95 -0.09
CA CYS A 42 -2.72 -1.89 -0.68
C CYS A 42 -2.45 -3.14 -1.51
N ASP A 43 -2.16 -2.96 -2.80
CA ASP A 43 -1.68 -4.03 -3.65
C ASP A 43 -0.16 -3.89 -3.77
N PRO A 44 0.63 -4.87 -3.31
CA PRO A 44 2.08 -4.86 -3.42
C PRO A 44 2.54 -5.05 -4.87
N VAL A 45 3.83 -4.78 -5.12
CA VAL A 45 4.46 -5.26 -6.36
C VAL A 45 4.44 -6.80 -6.36
N SER A 46 4.09 -7.40 -7.49
CA SER A 46 4.09 -8.85 -7.66
C SER A 46 5.43 -9.47 -7.24
N GLY A 47 5.37 -10.53 -6.43
CA GLY A 47 6.55 -11.21 -5.90
C GLY A 47 7.17 -10.56 -4.64
N HIS A 48 6.71 -9.37 -4.23
CA HIS A 48 7.13 -8.80 -2.94
C HIS A 48 6.47 -9.54 -1.79
N GLU A 49 7.28 -10.32 -1.08
CA GLU A 49 6.85 -11.11 0.06
C GLU A 49 6.62 -10.25 1.32
N ARG A 50 7.33 -9.13 1.47
CA ARG A 50 7.17 -8.24 2.62
C ARG A 50 6.24 -7.07 2.30
N LEU A 51 5.42 -6.71 3.28
CA LEU A 51 4.59 -5.50 3.22
C LEU A 51 4.55 -4.80 4.57
N TYR A 52 4.53 -3.48 4.50
CA TYR A 52 4.60 -2.59 5.64
C TYR A 52 3.45 -1.60 5.59
N TRP A 53 2.84 -1.36 6.75
CA TRP A 53 1.95 -0.22 6.96
C TRP A 53 2.61 0.79 7.89
N TYR A 54 2.59 2.05 7.48
CA TYR A 54 3.07 3.17 8.29
C TYR A 54 1.95 4.17 8.54
N GLN A 55 2.07 4.89 9.65
CA GLN A 55 1.28 6.06 9.97
C GLN A 55 2.20 7.28 10.09
N GLN A 56 1.80 8.38 9.49
CA GLN A 56 2.53 9.64 9.53
C GLN A 56 1.59 10.78 9.92
N HIS A 57 1.77 11.33 11.11
CA HIS A 57 1.12 12.57 11.51
C HIS A 57 1.86 13.78 10.93
N ARG A 58 1.20 14.95 10.92
CA ARG A 58 1.81 16.19 10.43
C ARG A 58 3.11 16.48 11.17
N ALA A 59 4.16 16.85 10.43
CA ALA A 59 5.50 17.17 10.94
C ALA A 59 6.24 16.02 11.65
N GLN A 60 5.75 14.78 11.59
CA GLN A 60 6.42 13.59 12.13
C GLN A 60 6.92 12.70 10.98
N GLY A 61 7.94 11.88 11.27
CA GLY A 61 8.36 10.81 10.35
C GLY A 61 7.34 9.67 10.31
N PRO A 62 7.39 8.79 9.30
CA PRO A 62 6.57 7.58 9.26
C PRO A 62 6.89 6.65 10.44
N ARG A 63 5.86 6.27 11.20
CA ARG A 63 5.93 5.25 12.25
C ARG A 63 5.38 3.92 11.72
N LEU A 64 6.14 2.84 11.88
CA LEU A 64 5.67 1.50 11.52
C LEU A 64 4.48 1.12 12.40
N LEU A 65 3.38 0.66 11.79
CA LEU A 65 2.22 0.10 12.48
C LEU A 65 2.32 -1.42 12.55
N VAL A 66 2.54 -2.04 11.39
CA VAL A 66 2.64 -3.49 11.22
C VAL A 66 3.53 -3.83 10.04
N TYR A 67 4.22 -4.97 10.10
CA TYR A 67 4.80 -5.60 8.90
C TYR A 67 4.45 -7.08 8.79
N PHE A 68 4.32 -7.50 7.54
CA PHE A 68 4.01 -8.85 7.14
C PHE A 68 5.16 -9.48 6.37
N GLN A 69 5.35 -10.77 6.55
CA GLN A 69 6.12 -11.63 5.65
C GLN A 69 5.12 -12.67 5.11
N ASN A 70 4.86 -12.60 3.81
CA ASN A 70 3.72 -13.26 3.18
C ASN A 70 2.42 -12.88 3.89
N GLU A 71 1.60 -13.82 4.32
CA GLU A 71 0.36 -13.62 5.08
C GLU A 71 0.56 -13.45 6.60
N VAL A 72 1.78 -13.69 7.10
CA VAL A 72 2.07 -13.71 8.54
C VAL A 72 2.41 -12.31 9.05
N ASP A 73 1.69 -11.83 10.06
CA ASP A 73 2.07 -10.62 10.80
C ASP A 73 3.26 -10.91 11.70
N ILE A 74 4.41 -10.27 11.43
CA ILE A 74 5.63 -10.53 12.18
C ILE A 74 5.84 -9.50 13.30
N ASP A 75 5.38 -8.26 13.09
CA ASP A 75 5.33 -7.24 14.13
C ASP A 75 4.08 -6.39 13.95
N LYS A 76 3.23 -6.38 14.97
CA LYS A 76 2.06 -5.50 15.12
C LYS A 76 2.09 -4.74 16.44
N SER A 77 3.25 -4.65 17.09
CA SER A 77 3.42 -4.07 18.42
C SER A 77 2.98 -2.60 18.50
N GLN A 78 3.08 -1.88 17.37
CA GLN A 78 2.74 -0.48 17.24
C GLN A 78 1.32 -0.24 16.71
N LEU A 79 0.58 -1.30 16.35
CA LEU A 79 -0.79 -1.21 15.86
C LEU A 79 -1.75 -0.95 17.05
N PRO A 80 -2.52 0.17 17.06
CA PRO A 80 -3.44 0.45 18.15
C PRO A 80 -4.46 -0.67 18.33
N LYS A 81 -4.42 -1.32 19.50
CA LYS A 81 -5.30 -2.45 19.82
C LYS A 81 -6.78 -2.02 19.79
N ASP A 82 -7.65 -3.01 19.60
CA ASP A 82 -9.11 -2.92 19.64
C ASP A 82 -9.81 -2.13 18.52
N ARG A 83 -9.08 -1.30 17.78
CA ARG A 83 -9.65 -0.46 16.71
C ARG A 83 -8.97 -0.62 15.35
N PHE A 84 -7.66 -0.86 15.35
CA PHE A 84 -6.91 -1.02 14.11
C PHE A 84 -6.72 -2.51 13.83
N PHE A 85 -7.03 -2.89 12.60
CA PHE A 85 -6.89 -4.25 12.11
C PHE A 85 -6.16 -4.22 10.79
N ALA A 86 -5.10 -5.01 10.67
CA ALA A 86 -4.39 -5.16 9.42
C ALA A 86 -4.36 -6.63 9.05
N VAL A 87 -4.67 -6.93 7.80
CA VAL A 87 -4.65 -8.29 7.24
C VAL A 87 -3.93 -8.28 5.91
N ARG A 88 -3.32 -9.41 5.55
CA ARG A 88 -2.69 -9.62 4.26
C ARG A 88 -3.07 -10.98 3.71
N THR A 89 -3.51 -10.99 2.47
CA THR A 89 -3.69 -12.21 1.68
C THR A 89 -2.39 -12.47 0.95
N GLU A 90 -1.84 -13.69 1.06
CA GLU A 90 -0.56 -14.07 0.46
C GLU A 90 -0.52 -13.67 -1.03
N GLY A 91 0.51 -12.92 -1.43
CA GLY A 91 0.73 -12.53 -2.83
C GLY A 91 -0.29 -11.59 -3.48
N VAL A 92 -1.37 -11.19 -2.78
CA VAL A 92 -2.47 -10.43 -3.40
C VAL A 92 -2.52 -8.99 -2.90
N ASN A 93 -2.95 -8.77 -1.67
CA ASN A 93 -3.19 -7.42 -1.15
C ASN A 93 -3.17 -7.41 0.38
N SER A 94 -3.11 -6.20 0.93
CA SER A 94 -3.27 -5.97 2.34
C SER A 94 -4.34 -4.92 2.60
N THR A 95 -5.06 -5.09 3.70
CA THR A 95 -6.08 -4.15 4.16
C THR A 95 -5.72 -3.63 5.53
N LEU A 96 -5.72 -2.31 5.71
CA LEU A 96 -5.70 -1.64 7.00
C LEU A 96 -7.09 -1.07 7.28
N LYS A 97 -7.76 -1.60 8.30
CA LYS A 97 -9.08 -1.16 8.75
C LYS A 97 -8.96 -0.42 10.08
N ILE A 98 -9.64 0.71 10.17
CA ILE A 98 -9.74 1.52 11.38
C ILE A 98 -11.21 1.57 11.77
N GLN A 99 -11.56 0.93 12.88
CA GLN A 99 -12.89 0.95 13.48
C GLN A 99 -13.00 2.06 14.52
N SER A 100 -14.20 2.63 14.63
CA SER A 100 -14.51 3.70 15.58
C SER A 100 -13.44 4.80 15.56
N ALA A 101 -13.26 5.42 14.39
CA ALA A 101 -12.22 6.41 14.16
C ALA A 101 -12.36 7.61 15.10
N LYS A 102 -11.21 8.13 15.54
CA LYS A 102 -11.08 9.32 16.39
C LYS A 102 -10.43 10.43 15.60
N GLN A 103 -10.63 11.69 16.00
CA GLN A 103 -9.92 12.82 15.40
C GLN A 103 -8.39 12.63 15.39
N SER A 104 -7.85 12.01 16.45
CA SER A 104 -6.42 11.68 16.58
C SER A 104 -5.90 10.71 15.51
N ASP A 105 -6.77 9.95 14.84
CA ASP A 105 -6.38 9.01 13.79
C ASP A 105 -6.14 9.70 12.43
N SER A 106 -6.43 11.00 12.33
CA SER A 106 -6.17 11.81 11.13
C SER A 106 -4.66 11.85 10.84
N ALA A 107 -4.25 11.18 9.78
CA ALA A 107 -2.86 10.96 9.41
C ALA A 107 -2.73 10.61 7.92
N THR A 108 -1.50 10.59 7.43
CA THR A 108 -1.16 9.89 6.19
C THR A 108 -0.82 8.45 6.53
N TYR A 109 -1.47 7.49 5.87
CA TYR A 109 -1.18 6.07 5.97
C TYR A 109 -0.42 5.63 4.72
N LEU A 110 0.75 5.04 4.90
CA LEU A 110 1.61 4.63 3.80
C LEU A 110 1.71 3.11 3.74
N CYS A 111 1.68 2.56 2.54
CA CYS A 111 1.99 1.15 2.30
C CYS A 111 3.29 1.04 1.51
N ALA A 112 4.13 0.10 1.91
CA ALA A 112 5.34 -0.26 1.20
C ALA A 112 5.42 -1.77 1.02
N SER A 113 6.11 -2.23 -0.02
CA SER A 113 6.41 -3.65 -0.21
C SER A 113 7.86 -3.87 -0.64
N SER A 114 8.43 -5.03 -0.33
CA SER A 114 9.77 -5.43 -0.76
C SER A 114 9.92 -6.94 -0.93
N LEU A 115 10.94 -7.35 -1.70
CA LEU A 115 11.39 -8.74 -1.77
C LEU A 115 11.90 -9.22 -0.39
N ALA A 116 11.83 -10.52 -0.15
CA ALA A 116 12.48 -11.11 1.01
C ALA A 116 14.00 -11.18 0.80
N THR A 117 14.72 -10.12 1.15
CA THR A 117 16.18 -10.22 1.30
C THR A 117 16.53 -11.05 2.53
N ALA A 118 17.45 -12.00 2.37
CA ALA A 118 18.15 -12.62 3.50
C ALA A 118 18.71 -11.50 4.39
N MET A 119 18.53 -11.62 5.71
CA MET A 119 19.07 -10.65 6.69
C MET A 119 20.59 -10.61 6.59
N GLN A 120 21.14 -9.73 5.75
CA GLN A 120 22.58 -9.50 5.70
C GLN A 120 22.96 -8.77 7.00
N ARG A 121 23.43 -9.52 8.00
CA ARG A 121 23.89 -9.02 9.32
C ARG A 121 25.18 -8.18 9.27
N HIS A 122 25.52 -7.58 8.13
CA HIS A 122 26.64 -6.67 8.01
C HIS A 122 26.18 -5.43 7.26
N ILE A 123 26.17 -4.29 7.94
CA ILE A 123 26.08 -2.96 7.35
C ILE A 123 27.53 -2.48 7.13
N PRO A 124 28.07 -2.47 5.90
CA PRO A 124 29.15 -1.55 5.57
C PRO A 124 28.52 -0.22 5.15
N ALA A 125 28.99 0.85 5.76
CA ALA A 125 28.66 2.22 5.41
C ALA A 125 29.19 2.57 4.01
N VAL A 126 28.45 2.27 2.94
CA VAL A 126 28.69 2.86 1.61
C VAL A 126 27.36 3.06 0.90
N HIS A 127 27.04 4.34 0.66
CA HIS A 127 26.01 4.77 -0.27
C HIS A 127 26.25 4.19 -1.67
N LYS A 128 25.34 3.36 -2.16
CA LYS A 128 25.00 3.27 -3.58
C LYS A 128 23.51 2.94 -3.70
N ALA A 129 22.79 3.82 -4.37
CA ALA A 129 21.38 3.69 -4.66
C ALA A 129 21.19 2.59 -5.70
N ASP A 130 21.00 1.33 -5.25
CA ASP A 130 20.55 0.21 -6.11
C ASP A 130 20.22 -1.08 -5.30
N GLY A 131 19.66 -0.97 -4.08
CA GLY A 131 19.40 -2.17 -3.25
C GLY A 131 18.19 -2.15 -2.33
N PHE A 132 17.47 -1.04 -2.20
CA PHE A 132 16.30 -0.92 -1.31
C PHE A 132 15.27 0.05 -1.90
N LEU A 133 14.62 -0.33 -3.01
CA LEU A 133 13.45 0.41 -3.49
C LEU A 133 12.21 -0.17 -2.84
N HIS A 134 11.87 0.33 -1.65
CA HIS A 134 10.49 0.23 -1.21
C HIS A 134 9.66 1.07 -2.19
N THR A 135 8.75 0.47 -2.94
CA THR A 135 7.72 1.25 -3.62
C THR A 135 6.72 1.66 -2.56
N ILE A 136 6.56 2.96 -2.37
CA ILE A 136 5.71 3.53 -1.32
C ILE A 136 4.57 4.28 -1.98
N VAL A 137 3.34 4.00 -1.55
CA VAL A 137 2.19 4.86 -1.83
C VAL A 137 1.71 5.47 -0.52
N GLN A 138 0.94 6.55 -0.63
CA GLN A 138 0.37 7.25 0.51
C GLN A 138 -1.14 7.46 0.34
N GLN A 139 -1.84 7.43 1.47
CA GLN A 139 -3.26 7.72 1.59
C GLN A 139 -3.47 8.71 2.73
N ARG A 140 -4.46 9.59 2.60
CA ARG A 140 -4.72 10.57 3.66
C ARG A 140 -6.10 10.38 4.26
N LEU A 141 -6.14 10.21 5.58
CA LEU A 141 -7.35 10.17 6.39
C LEU A 141 -7.58 11.52 7.08
N VAL A 142 -8.80 12.01 7.01
CA VAL A 142 -9.28 13.14 7.81
C VAL A 142 -10.53 12.71 8.54
N THR A 143 -10.49 12.74 9.86
CA THR A 143 -11.65 12.47 10.72
C THR A 143 -12.22 13.78 11.23
N THR A 144 -13.50 14.01 10.99
CA THR A 144 -14.26 15.18 11.46
C THR A 144 -15.13 14.83 12.66
N SER A 145 -15.46 15.79 13.52
CA SER A 145 -16.43 15.61 14.60
C SER A 145 -17.83 15.31 14.07
#